data_AF-A0AAP2IKK0-F1
#
_entry.id   AF-A0AAP2IKK0-F1
#
_cell.length_a   1.000
_cell.length_b   1.000
_cell.length_c   1.000
_cell.angle_alpha   90.00
_cell.angle_beta   90.00
_cell.angle_gamma   90.00
#
_symmetry.space_group_name_H-M   'P 1'
#
loop_
_entity.id
_entity.type
_entity.pdbx_description
1 polymer ?
#
loop_
_entity_poly.entity_id
_entity_poly.type
_entity_poly.pdbx_seq_one_letter_code
_entity_poly.pdbx_strand_id
1 'polypeptide(L)'
;MDTDELRQLIVQKRELLARETFSRRAFNRCENMSDEMKDRYVEYLIERLENAELDNRAMKLVLEDLTKELSRSNQMLEKLNESQSLLEEERKSRKSLEREITKLKEQLKSARKNRFGSKKQSVKKDDSGSDDDPVDREKEKDGFDGT
;
A
#
# COMPACT_ATOMS: atom_id res chain seq x y z
N MET A 1 47.65 -7.83 42.20
CA MET A 1 46.60 -8.76 42.63
C MET A 1 46.86 -8.99 44.09
N ASP A 2 46.16 -8.25 44.94
CA ASP A 2 46.39 -8.27 46.37
C ASP A 2 45.92 -9.61 46.93
N THR A 3 46.76 -10.25 47.72
CA THR A 3 46.52 -11.59 48.27
C THR A 3 45.30 -11.63 49.18
N ASP A 4 44.90 -10.48 49.73
CA ASP A 4 43.72 -10.32 50.58
C ASP A 4 42.42 -10.30 49.77
N GLU A 5 42.41 -9.74 48.57
CA GLU A 5 41.24 -9.77 47.67
C GLU A 5 40.93 -11.21 47.25
N LEU A 6 41.97 -11.99 46.93
CA LEU A 6 41.81 -13.39 46.55
C LEU A 6 41.29 -14.23 47.72
N ARG A 7 41.76 -13.96 48.95
CA ARG A 7 41.26 -14.64 50.17
C ARG A 7 39.80 -14.31 50.43
N GLN A 8 39.41 -13.04 50.31
CA GLN A 8 38.01 -12.62 50.45
C GLN A 8 37.12 -13.29 49.40
N LEU A 9 37.56 -13.33 48.14
CA LEU A 9 36.82 -13.99 47.07
C LEU A 9 36.62 -15.49 47.34
N ILE A 10 37.66 -16.18 47.82
CA ILE A 10 37.57 -17.61 48.17
C ILE A 10 36.58 -17.86 49.31
N VAL A 11 36.58 -17.00 50.35
CA VAL A 11 35.63 -17.10 51.46
C VAL A 11 34.20 -16.90 50.97
N GLN A 12 33.95 -15.85 50.17
CA GLN A 12 32.64 -15.57 49.60
C GLN A 12 32.12 -16.73 48.74
N LYS A 13 32.98 -17.32 47.90
CA LYS A 13 32.59 -18.46 47.05
C LYS A 13 32.26 -19.70 47.87
N ARG A 14 33.01 -20.00 48.92
CA ARG A 14 32.71 -21.11 49.84
C ARG A 14 31.39 -20.88 50.58
N GLU A 15 31.10 -19.65 50.98
CA GLU A 15 29.85 -19.30 51.63
C GLU A 15 28.65 -19.42 50.66
N LEU A 16 28.80 -18.99 49.41
CA LEU A 16 27.77 -19.16 48.39
C LEU A 16 27.51 -20.64 48.08
N LEU A 17 28.56 -21.45 47.94
CA LEU A 17 28.43 -22.89 47.74
C LEU A 17 27.75 -23.57 48.94
N ALA A 18 28.03 -23.14 50.17
CA ALA A 18 27.34 -23.63 51.36
C ALA A 18 25.85 -23.23 51.42
N ARG A 19 25.44 -22.16 50.72
CA ARG A 19 24.05 -21.71 50.61
C ARG A 19 23.30 -22.40 49.45
N GLU A 20 23.99 -22.75 48.36
CA GLU A 20 23.39 -23.37 47.17
C GLU A 20 23.13 -24.88 47.32
N THR A 21 23.77 -25.57 48.26
CA THR A 21 23.59 -27.02 48.46
C THR A 21 22.28 -27.40 49.15
N PHE A 22 21.45 -26.44 49.56
CA PHE A 22 20.10 -26.73 50.01
C PHE A 22 19.17 -26.86 48.81
N SER A 23 19.06 -28.08 48.27
CA SER A 23 17.91 -28.46 47.45
C SER A 23 16.65 -28.13 48.24
N ARG A 24 15.95 -27.07 47.82
CA ARG A 24 14.71 -26.65 48.48
C ARG A 24 13.72 -27.81 48.36
N ARG A 25 13.25 -28.32 49.50
CA ARG A 25 12.18 -29.34 49.52
C ARG A 25 11.03 -28.84 48.65
N ALA A 26 10.54 -29.71 47.77
CA ALA A 26 9.38 -29.39 46.93
C ALA A 26 8.23 -28.90 47.82
N PHE A 27 7.68 -27.73 47.50
CA PHE A 27 6.63 -27.10 48.29
C PHE A 27 5.31 -27.84 48.05
N ASN A 28 4.87 -28.59 49.05
CA ASN A 28 3.62 -29.36 49.01
C ASN A 28 2.44 -28.46 49.39
N ARG A 29 1.72 -27.94 48.38
CA ARG A 29 0.51 -27.12 48.60
C ARG A 29 -0.63 -27.88 49.32
N CYS A 30 -0.58 -29.21 49.30
CA CYS A 30 -1.60 -30.09 49.85
C CYS A 30 -1.26 -30.64 51.24
N GLU A 31 -0.15 -30.21 51.86
CA GLU A 31 0.38 -30.80 53.11
C GLU A 31 -0.64 -30.81 54.26
N ASN A 32 -1.49 -29.77 54.34
CA ASN A 32 -2.52 -29.62 55.38
C ASN A 32 -3.96 -29.82 54.86
N MET A 33 -4.13 -30.34 53.64
CA MET A 33 -5.45 -30.57 53.06
C MET A 33 -6.00 -31.95 53.46
N SER A 34 -7.30 -32.05 53.71
CA SER A 34 -8.00 -33.34 53.78
C SER A 34 -8.08 -33.97 52.39
N ASP A 35 -8.37 -35.27 52.31
CA ASP A 35 -8.44 -35.97 51.02
C ASP A 35 -9.56 -35.40 50.12
N GLU A 36 -10.73 -35.07 50.68
CA GLU A 36 -11.80 -34.36 49.95
C GLU A 36 -11.38 -32.97 49.43
N MET A 37 -10.47 -32.28 50.13
CA MET A 37 -9.95 -31.00 49.64
C MET A 37 -8.92 -31.20 48.54
N LYS A 38 -8.11 -32.27 48.61
CA LYS A 38 -7.18 -32.64 47.56
C LYS A 38 -7.92 -33.01 46.28
N ASP A 39 -8.99 -33.78 46.38
CA ASP A 39 -9.79 -34.21 45.22
C ASP A 39 -10.42 -32.99 44.51
N ARG A 40 -11.07 -32.10 45.25
CA ARG A 40 -11.61 -30.84 44.70
C ARG A 40 -10.52 -29.94 44.10
N TYR A 41 -9.34 -29.91 44.73
CA TYR A 41 -8.22 -29.13 44.21
C TYR A 41 -7.66 -29.72 42.91
N VAL A 42 -7.65 -31.05 42.76
CA VAL A 42 -7.28 -31.73 41.51
C VAL A 42 -8.30 -31.40 40.41
N GLU A 43 -9.59 -31.50 40.69
CA GLU A 43 -10.66 -31.12 39.74
C GLU A 43 -10.51 -29.68 39.27
N TYR A 44 -10.32 -28.74 40.20
CA TYR A 44 -10.07 -27.33 39.87
C TYR A 44 -8.84 -27.14 38.97
N LEU A 45 -7.76 -27.87 39.22
CA LEU A 45 -6.56 -27.80 38.39
C LEU A 45 -6.80 -28.36 36.99
N ILE A 46 -7.58 -29.43 36.86
CA ILE A 46 -7.98 -30.01 35.58
C ILE A 46 -8.82 -29.01 34.79
N GLU A 47 -9.91 -28.50 35.38
CA GLU A 47 -10.79 -27.51 34.72
C GLU A 47 -10.02 -26.27 34.28
N ARG A 48 -9.14 -25.76 35.14
CA ARG A 48 -8.31 -24.60 34.82
C ARG A 48 -7.35 -24.88 33.67
N LEU A 49 -6.76 -26.08 33.62
CA LEU A 49 -5.87 -26.48 32.53
C LEU A 49 -6.64 -26.61 31.22
N GLU A 50 -7.78 -27.29 31.23
CA GLU A 50 -8.64 -27.47 30.06
C GLU A 50 -9.10 -26.13 29.49
N ASN A 51 -9.55 -25.20 30.34
CA ASN A 51 -9.92 -23.86 29.92
C ASN A 51 -8.75 -23.12 29.26
N ALA A 52 -7.56 -23.17 29.86
CA ALA A 52 -6.37 -22.54 29.27
C ALA A 52 -5.98 -23.19 27.93
N GLU A 53 -6.15 -24.50 27.78
CA GLU A 53 -5.92 -25.19 26.51
C GLU A 53 -6.93 -24.76 25.43
N LEU A 54 -8.21 -24.62 25.79
CA LEU A 54 -9.25 -24.16 24.88
C LEU A 54 -8.96 -22.73 24.39
N ASP A 55 -8.62 -21.82 25.30
CA ASP A 55 -8.23 -20.45 24.95
C ASP A 55 -7.01 -20.42 24.02
N ASN A 56 -6.00 -21.26 24.31
CA ASN A 56 -4.83 -21.37 23.44
C ASN A 56 -5.18 -21.89 22.04
N ARG A 57 -6.10 -22.86 21.93
CA ARG A 57 -6.57 -23.37 20.64
C ARG A 57 -7.35 -22.31 19.87
N ALA A 58 -8.26 -21.60 20.53
CA ALA A 58 -9.02 -20.50 19.94
C ALA A 58 -8.08 -19.41 19.41
N MET A 59 -7.11 -18.98 20.23
CA MET A 59 -6.12 -17.98 19.82
C MET A 59 -5.27 -18.45 18.63
N LYS A 60 -4.85 -19.72 18.60
CA LYS A 60 -4.12 -20.28 17.46
C LYS A 60 -4.92 -20.23 16.16
N LEU A 61 -6.21 -20.58 16.20
CA LEU A 61 -7.09 -20.52 15.03
C LEU A 61 -7.24 -19.08 14.52
N VAL A 62 -7.47 -18.12 15.42
CA VAL A 62 -7.55 -16.69 15.05
C VAL A 62 -6.25 -16.21 14.41
N LEU A 63 -5.09 -16.58 14.95
CA LEU A 63 -3.80 -16.22 14.37
C LEU A 63 -3.58 -16.83 12.98
N GLU A 64 -4.00 -18.08 12.79
CA GLU A 64 -3.93 -18.74 11.49
C GLU A 64 -4.78 -18.02 10.43
N ASP A 65 -6.01 -17.66 10.79
CA ASP A 65 -6.92 -16.94 9.89
C ASP A 65 -6.41 -15.53 9.57
N LEU A 66 -5.92 -14.78 10.56
CA LEU A 66 -5.31 -13.47 10.35
C LEU A 66 -4.06 -13.56 9.46
N THR A 67 -3.26 -14.62 9.60
CA THR A 67 -2.08 -14.83 8.75
C THR A 67 -2.48 -15.11 7.30
N LYS A 68 -3.54 -15.92 7.09
CA LYS A 68 -4.11 -16.18 5.76
C LYS A 68 -4.65 -14.88 5.15
N GLU A 69 -5.39 -14.07 5.89
CA GLU A 69 -5.91 -12.79 5.41
C GLU A 69 -4.80 -11.81 5.06
N LEU A 70 -3.76 -11.70 5.91
CA LEU A 70 -2.59 -10.85 5.64
C LEU A 70 -1.87 -11.29 4.36
N SER A 71 -1.67 -12.58 4.15
CA SER A 71 -1.03 -13.09 2.92
C SER A 71 -1.85 -12.76 1.67
N ARG A 72 -3.18 -12.88 1.72
CA ARG A 72 -4.07 -12.49 0.62
C ARG A 72 -4.00 -11.00 0.35
N SER A 73 -4.00 -10.17 1.39
CA SER A 73 -3.87 -8.71 1.27
C SER A 73 -2.54 -8.33 0.60
N ASN A 74 -1.43 -8.95 1.02
CA ASN A 74 -0.12 -8.69 0.44
C ASN A 74 -0.06 -9.05 -1.06
N GLN A 75 -0.63 -10.20 -1.45
CA GLN A 75 -0.73 -10.57 -2.86
C GLN A 75 -1.56 -9.57 -3.68
N MET A 76 -2.64 -9.03 -3.12
CA MET A 76 -3.42 -8.00 -3.79
C MET A 76 -2.64 -6.68 -3.92
N LEU A 77 -1.89 -6.30 -2.88
CA LEU A 77 -1.03 -5.11 -2.91
C LEU A 77 0.06 -5.22 -3.98
N GLU A 78 0.68 -6.39 -4.12
CA GLU A 78 1.69 -6.66 -5.14
C GLU A 78 1.13 -6.47 -6.56
N LYS A 79 -0.03 -7.09 -6.85
CA LYS A 79 -0.74 -6.89 -8.13
C LYS A 79 -1.14 -5.44 -8.37
N LEU A 80 -1.56 -4.73 -7.32
CA LEU A 80 -1.86 -3.31 -7.41
C LEU A 80 -0.62 -2.50 -7.80
N ASN A 81 0.53 -2.78 -7.18
CA ASN A 81 1.79 -2.12 -7.48
C ASN A 81 2.26 -2.39 -8.93
N GLU A 82 2.14 -3.64 -9.40
CA GLU A 82 2.40 -3.99 -10.81
C GLU A 82 1.50 -3.20 -11.76
N SER A 83 0.19 -3.15 -11.47
CA SER A 83 -0.77 -2.39 -12.30
C SER A 83 -0.48 -0.89 -12.32
N GLN A 84 -0.01 -0.33 -11.20
CA GLN A 84 0.40 1.07 -11.13
C GLN A 84 1.63 1.34 -12.01
N SER A 85 2.63 0.45 -11.99
CA SER A 85 3.81 0.56 -12.86
C SER A 85 3.43 0.54 -14.33
N LEU A 86 2.60 -0.42 -14.76
CA LEU A 86 2.13 -0.52 -16.14
C LEU A 86 1.34 0.73 -16.56
N LEU A 87 0.49 1.25 -15.67
CA LEU A 87 -0.28 2.47 -15.94
C LEU A 87 0.63 3.70 -16.12
N GLU A 88 1.72 3.80 -15.35
CA GLU A 88 2.70 4.87 -15.53
C GLU A 88 3.45 4.78 -16.85
N GLU A 89 3.83 3.57 -17.28
CA GLU A 89 4.45 3.34 -18.58
C GLU A 89 3.51 3.72 -19.73
N GLU A 90 2.26 3.29 -19.67
CA GLU A 90 1.20 3.68 -20.60
C GLU A 90 1.00 5.20 -20.65
N ARG A 91 1.04 5.88 -19.49
CA ARG A 91 0.95 7.35 -19.44
C ARG A 91 2.15 8.01 -20.11
N LYS A 92 3.35 7.46 -19.95
CA LYS A 92 4.57 7.98 -20.60
C LYS A 92 4.51 7.78 -22.12
N SER A 93 4.08 6.61 -22.58
CA SER A 93 3.94 6.30 -24.02
C SER A 93 2.90 7.21 -24.69
N ARG A 94 1.72 7.37 -24.08
CA ARG A 94 0.66 8.28 -24.55
C ARG A 94 1.15 9.72 -24.70
N LYS A 95 1.82 10.25 -23.67
CA LYS A 95 2.41 11.61 -23.72
C LYS A 95 3.44 11.75 -24.85
N SER A 96 4.20 10.71 -25.15
CA SER A 96 5.16 10.72 -26.26
C SER A 96 4.44 10.78 -27.61
N LEU A 97 3.46 9.91 -27.81
CA LEU A 97 2.67 9.85 -29.05
C LEU A 97 1.86 11.14 -29.27
N GLU A 98 1.31 11.74 -28.21
CA GLU A 98 0.62 13.03 -28.29
C GLU A 98 1.54 14.13 -28.82
N ARG A 99 2.80 14.18 -28.37
CA ARG A 99 3.81 15.14 -28.88
C ARG A 99 4.18 14.87 -30.33
N GLU A 100 4.20 13.62 -30.75
CA GLU A 100 4.47 13.26 -32.15
C GLU A 100 3.30 13.65 -33.06
N ILE A 101 2.07 13.40 -32.61
CA ILE A 101 0.85 13.81 -33.30
C ILE A 101 0.82 15.34 -33.47
N THR A 102 1.18 16.12 -32.46
CA THR A 102 1.22 17.59 -32.58
C THR A 102 2.28 18.05 -33.59
N LYS A 103 3.49 17.49 -33.54
CA LYS A 103 4.55 17.76 -34.53
C LYS A 103 4.12 17.42 -35.95
N LEU A 104 3.55 16.24 -36.17
CA LEU A 104 3.06 15.81 -37.50
C LEU A 104 1.91 16.70 -37.99
N LYS A 105 0.99 17.10 -37.11
CA LYS A 105 -0.08 18.05 -37.44
C LYS A 105 0.48 19.41 -37.87
N GLU A 106 1.52 19.90 -37.20
CA GLU A 106 2.19 21.14 -37.56
C GLU A 106 2.91 21.04 -38.92
N GLN A 107 3.63 19.95 -39.15
CA GLN A 107 4.26 19.66 -40.44
C GLN A 107 3.23 19.56 -41.58
N LEU A 108 2.08 18.94 -41.34
CA LEU A 108 0.99 18.89 -42.32
C LEU A 108 0.43 20.28 -42.63
N LYS A 109 0.25 21.14 -41.61
CA LYS A 109 -0.19 22.53 -41.81
C LYS A 109 0.82 23.33 -42.63
N SER A 110 2.11 23.22 -42.31
CA SER A 110 3.17 23.94 -43.04
C SER A 110 3.30 23.42 -44.48
N ALA A 111 3.29 22.11 -44.71
CA ALA A 111 3.33 21.53 -46.06
C ALA A 111 2.11 21.94 -46.91
N ARG A 112 0.90 21.96 -46.32
CA ARG A 112 -0.30 22.49 -46.99
C ARG A 112 -0.14 23.97 -47.35
N LYS A 113 0.35 24.79 -46.42
CA LYS A 113 0.64 26.20 -46.70
C LYS A 113 1.68 26.36 -47.81
N ASN A 114 2.72 25.53 -47.87
CA ASN A 114 3.73 25.61 -48.93
C ASN A 114 3.18 25.16 -50.30
N ARG A 115 2.33 24.13 -50.35
CA ARG A 115 1.73 23.64 -51.61
C ARG A 115 0.63 24.57 -52.16
N PHE A 116 -0.15 25.20 -51.28
CA PHE A 116 -1.34 25.98 -51.67
C PHE A 116 -1.23 27.49 -51.38
N GLY A 117 -0.21 27.93 -50.65
CA GLY A 117 -0.11 29.29 -50.08
C GLY A 117 0.68 30.32 -50.87
N SER A 118 1.00 30.07 -52.15
CA SER A 118 1.63 31.09 -53.02
C SER A 118 0.93 31.33 -54.36
N LYS A 119 -0.21 30.68 -54.65
CA LYS A 119 -0.98 31.00 -55.87
C LYS A 119 -1.92 32.21 -55.66
N LYS A 120 -1.40 33.29 -55.05
CA LYS A 120 -1.94 34.62 -55.31
C LYS A 120 -1.32 35.07 -56.63
N GLN A 121 -1.97 34.72 -57.74
CA GLN A 121 -1.78 35.50 -58.96
C GLN A 121 -2.26 36.91 -58.60
N SER A 122 -1.33 37.82 -58.40
CA SER A 122 -1.63 39.25 -58.36
C SER A 122 -2.10 39.65 -59.76
N VAL A 123 -3.40 39.47 -60.01
CA VAL A 123 -4.06 40.29 -61.03
C VAL A 123 -3.97 41.71 -60.48
N LYS A 124 -3.14 42.55 -61.12
CA LYS A 124 -3.16 43.99 -60.90
C LYS A 124 -4.60 44.43 -61.17
N LYS A 125 -5.34 44.76 -60.11
CA LYS A 125 -6.58 45.50 -60.26
C LYS A 125 -6.17 46.96 -60.29
N ASP A 126 -6.41 47.58 -61.43
CA ASP A 126 -6.32 49.03 -61.57
C ASP A 126 -7.31 49.67 -60.59
N ASP A 127 -6.88 50.77 -59.98
CA ASP A 127 -7.63 51.52 -58.98
C ASP A 127 -9.00 51.91 -59.53
N SER A 128 -10.04 51.26 -59.03
CA SER A 128 -11.40 51.79 -59.05
C SER A 128 -11.99 51.57 -57.66
N GLY A 129 -12.10 52.69 -56.94
CA GLY A 129 -12.72 52.73 -55.63
C GLY A 129 -14.18 52.31 -55.72
N SER A 130 -14.59 51.49 -54.77
CA SER A 130 -15.98 51.33 -54.36
C SER A 130 -15.97 50.78 -52.95
N ASP A 131 -16.46 51.58 -52.01
CA ASP A 131 -16.77 51.16 -50.65
C ASP A 131 -17.84 50.05 -50.73
N ASP A 132 -17.45 48.82 -50.41
CA ASP A 132 -18.38 47.71 -50.20
C ASP A 132 -18.29 47.28 -48.74
N ASP A 133 -19.22 47.79 -47.93
CA ASP A 133 -19.53 47.30 -46.60
C ASP A 133 -19.75 45.77 -46.62
N PRO A 134 -19.34 45.03 -45.58
CA PRO A 134 -19.60 43.60 -45.51
C PRO A 134 -21.11 43.35 -45.43
N VAL A 135 -21.68 42.82 -46.51
CA VAL A 135 -23.06 42.34 -46.55
C VAL A 135 -23.23 41.21 -45.53
N ASP A 136 -23.87 41.54 -44.42
CA ASP A 136 -24.23 40.64 -43.33
C ASP A 136 -25.30 39.64 -43.81
N ARG A 137 -24.84 38.43 -44.18
CA ARG A 137 -25.68 37.34 -44.71
C ARG A 137 -26.46 36.59 -43.61
N GLU A 138 -26.47 37.06 -42.36
CA GLU A 138 -27.17 36.35 -41.27
C GLU A 138 -28.67 36.65 -41.16
N LYS A 139 -29.25 37.48 -42.03
CA LYS A 139 -30.69 37.84 -41.99
C LYS A 139 -31.61 37.06 -42.93
N GLU A 140 -31.15 36.01 -43.61
CA GLU A 140 -31.98 35.27 -44.59
C GLU A 140 -32.67 34.03 -43.99
N LYS A 141 -33.32 34.19 -42.83
CA LYS A 141 -34.19 33.18 -42.22
C LYS A 141 -35.34 33.88 -41.49
N ASP A 142 -36.37 34.28 -42.23
CA ASP A 142 -37.77 34.26 -41.76
C ASP A 142 -38.69 34.86 -42.83
N GLY A 143 -39.27 34.01 -43.66
CA GLY A 143 -40.24 34.43 -44.67
C GLY A 143 -40.75 33.34 -45.61
N PHE A 144 -40.57 32.05 -45.28
CA PHE A 144 -41.19 30.98 -46.06
C PHE A 144 -42.60 30.69 -45.52
N ASP A 145 -43.57 31.48 -45.99
CA ASP A 145 -44.99 31.16 -45.94
C ASP A 145 -45.30 30.23 -47.13
N GLY A 146 -45.28 28.92 -46.84
CA GLY A 146 -45.65 27.90 -47.81
C GLY A 146 -47.15 27.87 -48.00
N THR A 147 -47.61 28.30 -49.18
CA THR A 147 -48.91 27.96 -49.75
C THR A 147 -49.11 26.45 -49.90
#